data_AF-A0A090QNV1-F1
#
_entry.id   AF-A0A090QNV1-F1
#
_cell.length_a   1.000
_cell.length_b   1.000
_cell.length_c   1.000
_cell.angle_alpha   90.00
_cell.angle_beta   90.00
_cell.angle_gamma   90.00
#
_symmetry.space_group_name_H-M   'P 1'
#
loop_
_entity.id
_entity.type
_entity.pdbx_description
1 polymer ?
#
loop_
_entity_poly.entity_id
_entity_poly.type
_entity_poly.pdbx_seq_one_letter_code
_entity_poly.pdbx_strand_id
1 'polypeptide(L)'
;MSRSVWASEDYHGCVICDHLADYECSRALVDRISALQRSLHSQAIDTLTWQTPSHNHHTTLQTLSQQVLDDLQQTYQVDHINRIKPGIAEATRAVLRRVPDHVLVRDKQDPDVKLLVHLAEKKHITVIEAGSRLGQYRATTIIKKVL
;
A
#
# COMPACT_ATOMS: atom_id res chain seq x y z
N MET A 1 -5.76 -9.67 -10.85
CA MET A 1 -6.46 -9.30 -12.10
C MET A 1 -7.78 -10.03 -12.16
N SER A 2 -8.85 -9.40 -12.63
CA SER A 2 -10.17 -10.06 -12.73
C SER A 2 -10.10 -11.22 -13.73
N ARG A 3 -10.68 -12.38 -13.39
CA ARG A 3 -10.74 -13.54 -14.31
C ARG A 3 -11.56 -13.25 -15.57
N SER A 4 -12.41 -12.21 -15.55
CA SER A 4 -13.24 -11.76 -16.67
C SER A 4 -12.47 -11.01 -17.76
N VAL A 5 -11.17 -10.77 -17.59
CA VAL A 5 -10.33 -9.96 -18.48
C VAL A 5 -9.17 -10.79 -19.05
N TRP A 6 -9.13 -12.08 -18.73
CA TRP A 6 -8.14 -13.02 -19.23
C TRP A 6 -8.66 -13.67 -20.52
N ALA A 7 -7.99 -13.39 -21.64
CA ALA A 7 -8.05 -14.21 -22.83
C ALA A 7 -6.77 -15.07 -22.89
N SER A 8 -6.87 -16.33 -23.29
CA SER A 8 -5.76 -17.28 -23.30
C SER A 8 -4.64 -16.91 -24.29
N GLU A 9 -4.87 -15.96 -25.19
CA GLU A 9 -3.96 -15.60 -26.27
C GLU A 9 -3.53 -14.12 -26.29
N ASP A 10 -4.07 -13.28 -25.40
CA ASP A 10 -3.74 -11.85 -25.36
C ASP A 10 -3.05 -11.43 -24.05
N TYR A 11 -1.99 -10.64 -24.17
CA TYR A 11 -1.35 -10.00 -23.03
C TYR A 11 -2.19 -8.78 -22.58
N HIS A 12 -2.68 -8.82 -21.34
CA HIS A 12 -3.28 -7.72 -20.59
C HIS A 12 -4.54 -7.08 -21.22
N GLY A 13 -5.73 -7.60 -20.91
CA GLY A 13 -6.98 -6.88 -21.17
C GLY A 13 -7.25 -5.74 -20.18
N CYS A 14 -8.11 -4.79 -20.56
CA CYS A 14 -8.68 -3.79 -19.67
C CYS A 14 -10.21 -3.91 -19.64
N VAL A 15 -10.85 -3.40 -18.59
CA VAL A 15 -12.31 -3.27 -18.54
C VAL A 15 -12.66 -1.88 -19.04
N ILE A 16 -13.49 -1.82 -20.08
CA ILE A 16 -14.09 -0.57 -20.53
C ILE A 16 -15.35 -0.33 -19.70
N CYS A 17 -15.41 0.82 -19.04
CA CYS A 17 -16.55 1.23 -18.23
C CYS A 17 -17.34 2.30 -18.98
N ASP A 18 -18.20 1.91 -19.93
CA ASP A 18 -18.92 2.84 -20.81
C ASP A 18 -19.71 3.91 -20.04
N HIS A 19 -20.32 3.53 -18.92
CA HIS A 19 -21.07 4.43 -18.03
C HIS A 19 -20.21 5.51 -17.34
N LEU A 20 -18.88 5.44 -17.44
CA LEU A 20 -17.94 6.43 -16.93
C LEU A 20 -17.17 7.14 -18.05
N ALA A 21 -17.59 7.02 -19.31
CA ALA A 21 -16.91 7.61 -20.45
C ALA A 21 -16.69 9.13 -20.28
N ASP A 22 -17.66 9.84 -19.69
CA ASP A 22 -17.57 11.28 -19.43
C ASP A 22 -16.50 11.66 -18.39
N TYR A 23 -16.01 10.70 -17.62
CA TYR A 23 -14.96 10.87 -16.60
C TYR A 23 -13.65 10.17 -16.97
N GLU A 24 -13.56 9.64 -18.20
CA GLU A 24 -12.39 8.93 -18.70
C GLU A 24 -11.21 9.91 -18.89
N CYS A 25 -10.14 9.73 -18.12
CA CYS A 25 -8.96 10.60 -18.15
C CYS A 25 -7.66 9.84 -18.41
N SER A 26 -7.69 8.53 -18.66
CA SER A 26 -6.49 7.70 -18.78
C SER A 26 -5.65 8.11 -19.98
N ARG A 27 -6.27 8.43 -21.13
CA ARG A 27 -5.56 8.91 -22.32
C ARG A 27 -4.87 10.24 -22.05
N ALA A 28 -5.61 11.20 -21.46
CA ALA A 28 -5.06 12.51 -21.11
C ALA A 28 -3.88 12.41 -20.13
N LEU A 29 -3.96 11.49 -19.15
CA LEU A 29 -2.86 11.20 -18.23
C LEU A 29 -1.62 10.66 -18.97
N VAL A 30 -1.81 9.65 -19.82
CA VAL A 30 -0.72 9.06 -20.62
C VAL A 30 -0.07 10.13 -21.49
N ASP A 31 -0.88 10.90 -22.22
CA ASP A 31 -0.39 11.99 -23.08
C ASP A 31 0.41 13.02 -22.29
N ARG A 32 -0.07 13.37 -21.08
CA ARG A 32 0.63 14.32 -20.20
C ARG A 32 1.98 13.78 -19.72
N ILE A 33 2.03 12.53 -19.27
CA ILE A 33 3.28 11.89 -18.83
C ILE A 33 4.25 11.76 -20.01
N SER A 34 3.78 11.35 -21.19
CA SER A 34 4.60 11.25 -22.40
C SER A 34 5.13 12.61 -22.87
N ALA A 35 4.35 13.69 -22.70
CA ALA A 35 4.83 15.05 -22.97
C ALA A 35 5.94 15.47 -21.98
N LEU A 36 5.75 15.21 -20.68
CA LEU A 36 6.77 15.47 -19.66
C LEU A 36 8.06 14.70 -19.94
N GLN A 37 7.95 13.40 -20.24
CA GLN A 37 9.09 12.57 -20.59
C GLN A 37 9.85 13.12 -21.80
N ARG A 38 9.15 13.53 -22.87
CA ARG A 38 9.78 14.15 -24.05
C ARG A 38 10.48 15.46 -23.71
N SER A 39 9.90 16.28 -22.83
CA SER A 39 10.56 17.53 -22.38
C SER A 39 11.80 17.29 -21.53
N LEU A 40 11.91 16.16 -20.82
CA LEU A 40 13.07 15.80 -20.02
C LEU A 40 14.17 15.12 -20.87
N HIS A 41 13.80 14.49 -21.98
CA HIS A 41 14.73 13.75 -22.86
C HIS A 41 15.78 14.64 -23.55
N SER A 42 15.69 15.97 -23.47
CA SER A 42 16.75 16.88 -23.93
C SER A 42 17.98 16.88 -23.00
N GLN A 43 17.90 16.26 -21.82
CA GLN A 43 19.03 16.04 -20.93
C GLN A 43 19.52 14.61 -21.13
N ALA A 44 20.80 14.42 -21.47
CA ALA A 44 21.42 13.11 -21.45
C ALA A 44 21.38 12.57 -20.01
N ILE A 45 20.52 11.58 -19.75
CA ILE A 45 20.47 10.90 -18.47
C ILE A 45 21.46 9.73 -18.57
N ASP A 46 22.46 9.72 -17.70
CA ASP A 46 23.39 8.61 -17.60
C ASP A 46 22.62 7.30 -17.38
N THR A 47 23.04 6.25 -18.07
CA THR A 47 22.47 4.92 -17.87
C THR A 47 22.71 4.48 -16.44
N LEU A 48 21.64 4.39 -15.66
CA LEU A 48 21.70 3.80 -14.32
C LEU A 48 22.14 2.35 -14.44
N THR A 49 23.31 2.04 -13.89
CA THR A 49 23.72 0.66 -13.70
C THR A 49 22.84 0.06 -12.62
N TRP A 50 22.10 -0.98 -12.98
CA TRP A 50 21.31 -1.74 -12.02
C TRP A 50 22.29 -2.40 -11.03
N GLN A 51 22.46 -1.80 -9.86
CA GLN A 51 23.18 -2.44 -8.78
C GLN A 51 22.28 -3.54 -8.24
N THR A 52 22.58 -4.80 -8.58
CA THR A 52 21.92 -5.94 -7.98
C THR A 52 22.04 -5.79 -6.46
N PRO A 53 20.93 -5.65 -5.72
CA PRO A 53 20.97 -5.56 -4.27
C PRO A 53 21.77 -6.76 -3.78
N SER A 54 22.81 -6.52 -2.99
CA SER A 54 23.52 -7.63 -2.36
C SER A 54 22.50 -8.44 -1.57
N HIS A 55 22.66 -9.76 -1.56
CA HIS A 55 21.75 -10.68 -0.83
C HIS A 55 21.48 -10.20 0.62
N ASN A 56 22.48 -9.52 1.21
CA ASN A 56 22.45 -8.93 2.55
C ASN A 56 21.44 -7.78 2.75
N HIS A 57 21.10 -6.99 1.72
CA HIS A 57 20.15 -5.90 1.89
C HIS A 57 18.72 -6.42 2.01
N HIS A 58 18.39 -7.45 1.23
CA HIS A 58 17.06 -8.08 1.25
C HIS A 58 16.81 -8.82 2.58
N THR A 59 17.82 -9.52 3.10
CA THR A 59 17.73 -10.20 4.40
C THR A 59 17.54 -9.21 5.55
N THR A 60 18.17 -8.03 5.49
CA THR A 60 18.05 -7.00 6.53
C THR A 60 16.64 -6.42 6.62
N LEU A 61 16.05 -6.00 5.49
CA LEU A 61 14.68 -5.48 5.46
C LEU A 61 13.63 -6.53 5.85
N GLN A 62 13.85 -7.79 5.44
CA GLN A 62 12.98 -8.88 5.85
C GLN A 62 13.05 -9.15 7.36
N THR A 63 14.25 -9.06 7.94
CA THR A 63 14.44 -9.21 9.40
C THR A 63 13.74 -8.09 10.16
N LEU A 64 13.91 -6.83 9.74
CA LEU A 64 13.22 -5.68 10.34
C LEU A 64 11.70 -5.80 10.24
N SER A 65 11.20 -6.24 9.08
CA SER A 65 9.79 -6.54 8.88
C SER A 65 9.30 -7.59 9.89
N GLN A 66 10.01 -8.70 10.00
CA GLN A 66 9.61 -9.81 10.87
C GLN A 66 9.59 -9.37 12.33
N GLN A 67 10.60 -8.61 12.79
CA GLN A 67 10.65 -8.06 14.15
C GLN A 67 9.43 -7.19 14.48
N VAL A 68 8.98 -6.34 13.55
CA VAL A 68 7.77 -5.52 13.76
C VAL A 68 6.52 -6.40 13.82
N LEU A 69 6.41 -7.39 12.95
CA LEU A 69 5.24 -8.30 12.95
C LEU A 69 5.18 -9.12 14.24
N ASP A 70 6.31 -9.64 14.70
CA ASP A 70 6.40 -10.43 15.93
C ASP A 70 6.03 -9.56 17.15
N ASP A 71 6.56 -8.34 17.26
CA ASP A 71 6.22 -7.40 18.33
C ASP A 71 4.71 -7.07 18.38
N LEU A 72 4.12 -6.82 17.21
CA LEU A 72 2.68 -6.56 17.10
C LEU A 72 1.85 -7.80 17.45
N GLN A 73 2.27 -9.00 17.04
CA GLN A 73 1.58 -10.24 17.42
C GLN A 73 1.58 -10.45 18.92
N GLN A 74 2.73 -10.27 19.59
CA GLN A 74 2.85 -10.48 21.03
C GLN A 74 2.04 -9.44 21.81
N THR A 75 2.13 -8.17 21.42
CA THR A 75 1.50 -7.08 22.17
C THR A 75 -0.01 -7.08 22.06
N TYR A 76 -0.53 -7.36 20.87
CA TYR A 76 -1.97 -7.38 20.61
C TYR A 76 -2.55 -8.80 20.64
N GLN A 77 -1.77 -9.79 21.10
CA GLN A 77 -2.18 -11.20 21.26
C GLN A 77 -2.83 -11.75 19.98
N VAL A 78 -2.21 -11.47 18.84
CA VAL A 78 -2.73 -11.86 17.53
C VAL A 78 -2.32 -13.29 17.21
N ASP A 79 -3.32 -14.19 17.23
CA ASP A 79 -3.18 -15.62 16.96
C ASP A 79 -2.65 -15.96 15.55
N HIS A 80 -2.96 -15.15 14.54
CA HIS A 80 -2.51 -15.37 13.17
C HIS A 80 -1.92 -14.11 12.54
N ILE A 81 -0.68 -14.21 12.04
CA ILE A 81 0.05 -13.11 11.39
C ILE A 81 -0.74 -12.47 10.23
N ASN A 82 -1.57 -13.25 9.54
CA ASN A 82 -2.42 -12.79 8.44
C ASN A 82 -3.51 -11.78 8.86
N ARG A 83 -3.72 -11.57 10.16
CA ARG A 83 -4.60 -10.51 10.67
C ARG A 83 -3.90 -9.15 10.71
N ILE A 84 -2.58 -9.11 10.68
CA ILE A 84 -1.80 -7.88 10.61
C ILE A 84 -1.70 -7.47 9.14
N LYS A 85 -2.04 -6.21 8.87
CA LYS A 85 -2.01 -5.59 7.52
C LYS A 85 -1.03 -4.44 7.53
N PRO A 86 0.27 -4.73 7.31
CA PRO A 86 1.31 -3.73 7.36
C PRO A 86 1.29 -2.87 6.09
N GLY A 87 1.60 -1.58 6.24
CA GLY A 87 1.64 -0.62 5.14
C GLY A 87 0.32 0.11 4.91
N ILE A 88 0.41 1.34 4.38
CA ILE A 88 -0.71 2.28 4.23
C ILE A 88 -1.84 1.68 3.38
N ALA A 89 -1.51 1.10 2.22
CA ALA A 89 -2.51 0.56 1.31
C ALA A 89 -3.24 -0.65 1.90
N GLU A 90 -2.52 -1.56 2.56
CA GLU A 90 -3.11 -2.73 3.18
C GLU A 90 -3.98 -2.35 4.39
N ALA A 91 -3.48 -1.46 5.24
CA ALA A 91 -4.21 -0.91 6.38
C ALA A 91 -5.51 -0.23 5.93
N THR A 92 -5.43 0.65 4.93
CA THR A 92 -6.59 1.34 4.36
C THR A 92 -7.62 0.36 3.80
N ARG A 93 -7.16 -0.64 3.05
CA ARG A 93 -8.04 -1.69 2.51
C ARG A 93 -8.71 -2.51 3.61
N ALA A 94 -7.99 -2.79 4.70
CA ALA A 94 -8.53 -3.50 5.86
C ALA A 94 -9.63 -2.69 6.56
N VAL A 95 -9.39 -1.40 6.80
CA VAL A 95 -10.41 -0.48 7.37
C VAL A 95 -11.64 -0.42 6.47
N LEU A 96 -11.48 -0.37 5.15
CA LEU A 96 -12.61 -0.30 4.22
C LEU A 96 -13.43 -1.60 4.16
N ARG A 97 -12.77 -2.76 4.12
CA ARG A 97 -13.40 -4.04 3.71
C ARG A 97 -13.56 -5.07 4.83
N ARG A 98 -12.97 -4.84 6.00
CA ARG A 98 -12.97 -5.78 7.12
C ARG A 98 -13.38 -5.06 8.41
N VAL A 99 -13.45 -5.80 9.52
CA VAL A 99 -13.67 -5.26 10.85
C VAL A 99 -12.30 -5.10 11.54
N PRO A 100 -11.75 -3.89 11.63
CA PRO A 100 -10.48 -3.67 12.31
C PRO A 100 -10.63 -3.78 13.83
N ASP A 101 -9.59 -4.33 14.45
CA ASP A 101 -9.38 -4.37 15.89
C ASP A 101 -8.59 -3.14 16.33
N HIS A 102 -7.48 -2.88 15.63
CA HIS A 102 -6.59 -1.74 15.88
C HIS A 102 -6.14 -1.11 14.57
N VAL A 103 -6.08 0.23 14.54
CA VAL A 103 -5.46 1.00 13.47
C VAL A 103 -4.28 1.76 14.08
N LEU A 104 -3.08 1.44 13.62
CA LEU A 104 -1.83 1.98 14.11
C LEU A 104 -1.21 2.85 13.02
N VAL A 105 -0.75 4.05 13.38
CA VAL A 105 0.05 4.92 12.50
C VAL A 105 1.36 5.28 13.20
N ARG A 106 2.42 5.55 12.44
CA ARG A 106 3.68 6.00 13.00
C ARG A 106 3.53 7.41 13.58
N ASP A 107 2.90 8.28 12.81
CA ASP A 107 2.64 9.68 13.11
C ASP A 107 1.27 10.02 12.51
N LYS A 108 0.33 10.53 13.31
CA LYS A 108 -1.01 10.93 12.82
C LYS A 108 -0.97 12.12 11.88
N GLN A 109 0.07 12.93 11.96
CA GLN A 109 0.26 14.13 11.16
C GLN A 109 0.93 13.85 9.81
N ASP A 110 1.40 12.62 9.58
CA ASP A 110 1.96 12.20 8.30
C ASP A 110 0.92 12.37 7.16
N PRO A 111 1.20 13.21 6.14
CA PRO A 111 0.27 13.42 5.03
C PRO A 111 -0.15 12.12 4.33
N ASP A 112 0.73 11.11 4.29
CA ASP A 112 0.48 9.83 3.62
C ASP A 112 -0.54 8.96 4.35
N VAL A 113 -0.76 9.17 5.66
CA VAL A 113 -1.76 8.42 6.45
C VAL A 113 -3.09 9.15 6.60
N LYS A 114 -3.21 10.40 6.10
CA LYS A 114 -4.39 11.24 6.28
C LYS A 114 -5.70 10.58 5.82
N LEU A 115 -5.66 9.86 4.70
CA LEU A 115 -6.81 9.10 4.20
C LEU A 115 -7.21 7.99 5.19
N LEU A 116 -6.24 7.22 5.68
CA LEU A 116 -6.49 6.14 6.64
C LEU A 116 -7.11 6.67 7.93
N VAL A 117 -6.54 7.76 8.47
CA VAL A 117 -7.05 8.42 9.69
C VAL A 117 -8.50 8.86 9.49
N HIS A 118 -8.78 9.58 8.41
CA HIS A 118 -10.13 10.04 8.08
C HIS A 118 -11.14 8.88 7.96
N LEU A 119 -10.75 7.76 7.33
CA LEU A 119 -11.61 6.59 7.18
C LEU A 119 -11.86 5.87 8.51
N ALA A 120 -10.84 5.80 9.38
CA ALA A 120 -10.97 5.23 10.71
C ALA A 120 -11.92 6.07 11.58
N GLU A 121 -11.77 7.39 11.58
CA GLU A 121 -12.64 8.33 12.31
C GLU A 121 -14.10 8.21 11.86
N LYS A 122 -14.36 8.18 10.54
CA LYS A 122 -15.72 7.98 10.00
C LYS A 122 -16.37 6.67 10.43
N LYS A 123 -15.56 5.64 10.74
CA LYS A 123 -16.02 4.35 11.24
C LYS A 123 -15.95 4.24 12.76
N HIS A 124 -15.68 5.34 13.47
CA HIS A 124 -15.52 5.40 14.91
C HIS A 124 -14.44 4.44 15.45
N ILE A 125 -13.38 4.23 14.69
CA ILE A 125 -12.22 3.43 15.08
C ILE A 125 -11.13 4.36 15.60
N THR A 126 -10.67 4.12 16.82
CA THR A 126 -9.54 4.86 17.39
C THR A 126 -8.25 4.54 16.63
N VAL A 127 -7.59 5.59 16.15
CA VAL A 127 -6.23 5.50 15.60
C VAL A 127 -5.22 5.69 16.72
N ILE A 128 -4.29 4.76 16.85
CA ILE A 128 -3.22 4.78 17.85
C ILE A 128 -1.92 5.21 17.14
N GLU A 129 -1.23 6.18 17.73
CA GLU A 129 0.11 6.56 17.27
C GLU A 129 1.15 5.67 17.96
N ALA A 130 1.87 4.88 17.16
CA ALA A 130 2.80 3.86 17.63
C ALA A 130 4.28 4.23 17.40
N GLY A 131 4.56 5.36 16.73
CA GLY A 131 5.93 5.86 16.56
C GLY A 131 6.87 4.87 15.88
N SER A 132 8.14 4.90 16.30
CA SER A 132 9.22 4.05 15.77
C SER A 132 8.97 2.55 15.89
N ARG A 133 7.99 2.15 16.70
CA ARG A 133 7.62 0.75 16.90
C ARG A 133 7.07 0.07 15.65
N LEU A 134 6.52 0.84 14.71
CA LEU A 134 6.13 0.31 13.40
C LEU A 134 7.32 0.07 12.45
N GLY A 135 8.55 0.33 12.91
CA GLY A 135 9.79 0.11 12.17
C GLY A 135 9.78 0.83 10.84
N GLN A 136 9.69 0.07 9.75
CA GLN A 136 9.65 0.60 8.38
C GLN A 136 8.25 1.01 7.90
N TYR A 137 7.18 0.60 8.58
CA TYR A 137 5.80 0.90 8.18
C TYR A 137 5.32 2.25 8.71
N ARG A 138 4.60 3.01 7.88
CA ARG A 138 3.91 4.25 8.28
C ARG A 138 2.56 3.98 8.93
N ALA A 139 1.93 2.87 8.58
CA ALA A 139 0.66 2.45 9.15
C ALA A 139 0.51 0.93 9.11
N THR A 140 -0.29 0.40 10.03
CA THR A 140 -0.68 -1.01 10.10
C THR A 140 -2.11 -1.11 10.61
N THR A 141 -2.89 -2.08 10.13
CA THR A 141 -4.21 -2.42 10.72
C THR A 141 -4.22 -3.87 11.16
N ILE A 142 -4.70 -4.12 12.37
CA ILE A 142 -4.97 -5.46 12.89
C ILE A 142 -6.46 -5.72 12.70
N ILE A 143 -6.82 -6.83 12.04
CA ILE A 143 -8.21 -7.23 11.81
C ILE A 143 -8.72 -8.04 13.01
N LYS A 144 -9.99 -7.85 13.40
CA LYS A 144 -10.62 -8.66 14.46
C LYS A 144 -10.64 -10.14 14.10
N LYS A 145 -10.56 -10.99 15.13
CA LYS A 145 -10.85 -12.41 14.99
C LYS A 145 -12.35 -12.58 14.70
N VAL A 146 -12.67 -13.32 13.65
CA VAL A 146 -14.05 -13.79 13.42
C VAL A 146 -14.18 -15.09 14.20
N LEU A 147 -15.16 -15.15 15.11
CA LEU A 147 -15.53 -16.37 15.84
C LEU A 147 -16.33 -17.31 14.92
#